data_AF-A0A9W8NNH4-F1
#
_entry.id   AF-A0A9W8NNH4-F1
#
_cell.length_a   1.000
_cell.length_b   1.000
_cell.length_c   1.000
_cell.angle_alpha   90.00
_cell.angle_beta   90.00
_cell.angle_gamma   90.00
#
_symmetry.space_group_name_H-M   'P 1'
#
loop_
_entity.id
_entity.type
_entity.pdbx_description
1 polymer ?
#
loop_
_entity_poly.entity_id
_entity_poly.type
_entity_poly.pdbx_seq_one_letter_code
_entity_poly.pdbx_strand_id
1 'polypeptide(L)'
;MVLVVPKVGGNYAPVLRWSDKARSEGYGITLHLDSATRSEIDEFSTSGFIGAKVDGDDVTLVVPDSKNVIMSVTVESILDIGRSFGWKVENRRVAFSELPTFSEVMAAGTAAALVPIRSITRRESPKSPKSITSSIGKHERLTTDENSEKVTYAPDSRDDEDIGPVCTKLLTQLRAIQLGKVTDDQKWCARVTQEDGMRATTQEKSNGTGH
;
A
#
# COMPACT_ATOMS: atom_id res chain seq x y z
N MET A 1 -10.16 -0.48 5.77
CA MET A 1 -10.01 0.76 6.57
C MET A 1 -8.58 0.84 7.12
N VAL A 2 -7.99 2.02 7.13
CA VAL A 2 -6.61 2.27 7.58
C VAL A 2 -6.57 3.33 8.68
N LEU A 3 -5.70 3.15 9.68
CA LEU A 3 -5.41 4.17 10.70
C LEU A 3 -3.98 4.70 10.55
N VAL A 4 -3.81 6.02 10.57
CA VAL A 4 -2.48 6.66 10.62
C VAL A 4 -1.90 6.52 12.03
N VAL A 5 -0.69 5.98 12.14
CA VAL A 5 0.02 5.81 13.41
C VAL A 5 1.44 6.39 13.33
N PRO A 6 2.02 6.86 14.45
CA PRO A 6 3.40 7.34 14.45
C PRO A 6 4.38 6.23 14.05
N LYS A 7 5.36 6.56 13.20
CA LYS A 7 6.49 5.68 12.97
C LYS A 7 7.42 5.75 14.18
N VAL A 8 7.57 4.64 14.91
CA VAL A 8 8.47 4.55 16.07
C VAL A 8 9.72 3.80 15.62
N GLY A 9 10.88 4.47 15.66
CA GLY A 9 12.16 3.87 15.30
C GLY A 9 12.56 2.76 16.28
N GLY A 10 12.42 1.50 15.86
CA GLY A 10 12.85 0.32 16.61
C GLY A 10 12.13 -0.93 16.09
N ASN A 11 12.85 -2.04 15.96
CA ASN A 11 12.36 -3.35 15.50
C ASN A 11 10.94 -3.65 16.01
N TYR A 12 10.02 -3.99 15.08
CA TYR A 12 8.60 -4.42 15.14
C TYR A 12 7.81 -4.40 16.49
N ALA A 13 8.42 -4.69 17.64
CA ALA A 13 7.78 -4.72 18.96
C ALA A 13 7.04 -3.44 19.38
N PRO A 14 7.51 -2.20 19.11
CA PRO A 14 6.75 -0.98 19.42
C PRO A 14 5.53 -0.78 18.50
N VAL A 15 5.59 -1.22 17.24
CA VAL A 15 4.52 -1.06 16.24
C VAL A 15 3.35 -2.00 16.52
N LEU A 16 3.62 -3.21 17.04
CA LEU A 16 2.60 -4.22 17.34
C LEU A 16 1.49 -3.69 18.26
N ARG A 17 1.82 -2.91 19.29
CA ARG A 17 0.80 -2.34 20.21
C ARG A 17 -0.17 -1.39 19.49
N TRP A 18 0.34 -0.59 18.55
CA TRP A 18 -0.48 0.34 17.77
C TRP A 18 -1.30 -0.39 16.72
N SER A 19 -0.72 -1.39 16.06
CA SER A 19 -1.42 -2.24 15.09
C SER A 19 -2.51 -3.10 15.75
N ASP A 20 -2.26 -3.66 16.94
CA ASP A 20 -3.23 -4.44 17.70
C ASP A 20 -4.40 -3.57 18.15
N LYS A 21 -4.11 -2.36 18.63
CA LYS A 21 -5.15 -1.38 18.98
C LYS A 21 -5.98 -0.99 17.76
N ALA A 22 -5.33 -0.63 16.65
CA ALA A 22 -6.01 -0.29 15.41
C ALA A 22 -6.91 -1.45 14.94
N ARG A 23 -6.44 -2.69 15.03
CA ARG A 23 -7.21 -3.89 14.71
C ARG A 23 -8.43 -4.08 15.61
N SER A 24 -8.28 -3.87 16.92
CA SER A 24 -9.40 -3.90 17.87
C SER A 24 -10.46 -2.83 17.60
N GLU A 25 -10.06 -1.74 16.93
CA GLU A 25 -10.92 -0.63 16.53
C GLU A 25 -11.44 -0.78 15.08
N GLY A 26 -11.17 -1.91 14.41
CA GLY A 26 -11.68 -2.22 13.07
C GLY A 26 -10.77 -1.82 11.91
N TYR A 27 -9.57 -1.30 12.16
CA TYR A 27 -8.60 -0.96 11.12
C TYR A 27 -7.68 -2.14 10.81
N GLY A 28 -7.71 -2.62 9.56
CA GLY A 28 -6.95 -3.81 9.15
C GLY A 28 -5.48 -3.52 8.83
N ILE A 29 -5.15 -2.27 8.48
CA ILE A 29 -3.81 -1.84 8.07
C ILE A 29 -3.51 -0.49 8.75
N THR A 30 -2.25 -0.22 9.05
CA THR A 30 -1.78 1.09 9.52
C THR A 30 -1.00 1.81 8.43
N LEU A 31 -1.09 3.15 8.41
CA LEU A 31 -0.24 3.99 7.56
C LEU A 31 0.77 4.75 8.43
N HIS A 32 2.03 4.73 8.00
CA HIS A 32 3.12 5.48 8.61
C HIS A 32 3.44 6.73 7.80
N LEU A 33 3.68 7.83 8.51
CA LEU A 33 4.22 9.06 7.95
C LEU A 33 5.70 9.19 8.29
N ASP A 34 6.37 10.10 7.58
CA ASP A 34 7.75 10.47 7.86
C ASP A 34 7.93 10.83 9.35
N SER A 35 9.07 10.45 9.92
CA SER A 35 9.29 10.62 11.36
C SER A 35 9.61 12.06 11.77
N ALA A 36 10.09 12.89 10.83
CA ALA A 36 10.62 14.22 11.13
C ALA A 36 9.52 15.27 11.25
N THR A 37 8.64 15.34 10.25
CA THR A 37 7.58 16.35 10.15
C THR A 37 6.19 15.75 10.35
N ARG A 38 6.03 14.45 10.07
CA ARG A 38 4.74 13.73 10.04
C ARG A 38 3.76 14.38 9.07
N SER A 39 4.26 14.73 7.89
CA SER A 39 3.53 15.41 6.82
C SER A 39 3.59 14.67 5.49
N GLU A 40 4.51 13.72 5.34
CA GLU A 40 4.70 12.94 4.11
C GLU A 40 4.39 11.47 4.36
N ILE A 41 3.83 10.79 3.35
CA ILE A 41 3.53 9.36 3.38
C ILE A 41 4.83 8.58 3.24
N ASP A 42 5.06 7.61 4.13
CA ASP A 42 6.10 6.60 3.97
C ASP A 42 5.49 5.31 3.42
N GLU A 43 4.82 4.52 4.27
CA GLU A 43 4.39 3.16 3.91
C GLU A 43 3.18 2.69 4.70
N PHE A 44 2.53 1.64 4.21
CA PHE A 44 1.60 0.85 5.01
C PHE A 44 2.36 -0.22 5.79
N SER A 45 1.86 -0.61 6.98
CA SER A 45 2.42 -1.60 7.91
C SER A 45 3.64 -2.40 7.39
N THR A 46 3.43 -3.39 6.50
CA THR A 46 4.47 -4.19 5.85
C THR A 46 4.37 -4.14 4.32
N SER A 47 3.79 -3.06 3.78
CA SER A 47 3.40 -2.93 2.38
C SER A 47 3.70 -1.52 1.85
N GLY A 48 4.12 -1.42 0.59
CA GLY A 48 4.30 -0.13 -0.08
C GLY A 48 2.97 0.59 -0.32
N PHE A 49 3.03 1.92 -0.40
CA PHE A 49 1.90 2.76 -0.80
C PHE A 49 1.90 2.96 -2.32
N ILE A 50 0.73 2.83 -2.95
CA ILE A 50 0.50 3.24 -4.34
C ILE A 50 -0.78 4.07 -4.39
N GLY A 51 -0.68 5.32 -4.86
CA GLY A 51 -1.83 6.17 -5.16
C GLY A 51 -2.05 6.25 -6.66
N ALA A 52 -3.29 6.14 -7.13
CA ALA A 52 -3.65 6.32 -8.53
C ALA A 52 -4.44 7.63 -8.70
N LYS A 53 -3.97 8.49 -9.61
CA LYS A 53 -4.74 9.62 -10.13
C LYS A 53 -5.32 9.24 -11.47
N VAL A 54 -6.60 9.52 -11.67
CA VAL A 54 -7.32 9.21 -12.90
C VAL A 54 -7.93 10.51 -13.44
N ASP A 55 -7.62 10.85 -14.67
CA ASP A 55 -8.19 11.99 -15.40
C ASP A 55 -8.62 11.51 -16.79
N GLY A 56 -9.93 11.32 -16.97
CA GLY A 56 -10.46 10.62 -18.14
C GLY A 56 -9.86 9.21 -18.28
N ASP A 57 -9.19 8.96 -19.40
CA ASP A 57 -8.50 7.69 -19.69
C ASP A 57 -7.05 7.65 -19.18
N ASP A 58 -6.51 8.80 -18.74
CA ASP A 58 -5.13 8.91 -18.27
C ASP A 58 -5.03 8.49 -16.80
N VAL A 59 -4.07 7.60 -16.53
CA VAL A 59 -3.76 7.14 -15.17
C VAL A 59 -2.32 7.47 -14.83
N THR A 60 -2.12 8.05 -13.65
CA THR A 60 -0.79 8.25 -13.05
C THR A 60 -0.70 7.49 -11.74
N LEU A 61 0.24 6.55 -11.65
CA LEU A 61 0.61 5.88 -10.41
C LEU A 61 1.67 6.71 -9.67
N VAL A 62 1.45 6.96 -8.39
CA VAL A 62 2.34 7.75 -7.54
C VAL A 62 2.78 6.89 -6.36
N VAL A 63 4.09 6.83 -6.13
CA VAL A 63 4.70 6.14 -4.99
C VAL A 63 5.65 7.09 -4.23
N PRO A 64 5.75 6.98 -2.89
CA PRO A 64 6.70 7.73 -2.09
C PRO A 64 8.17 7.37 -2.42
N ASP A 65 9.04 8.37 -2.48
CA ASP A 65 10.48 8.23 -2.75
C ASP A 65 11.36 8.18 -1.48
N SER A 66 10.73 8.12 -0.30
CA SER A 66 11.45 8.17 0.97
C SER A 66 12.39 6.97 1.14
N LYS A 67 13.60 7.24 1.65
CA LYS A 67 14.65 6.22 1.89
C LYS A 67 14.21 5.11 2.87
N ASN A 68 13.12 5.34 3.61
CA ASN A 68 12.60 4.45 4.63
C ASN A 68 11.38 3.63 4.16
N VAL A 69 10.98 3.78 2.89
CA VAL A 69 9.82 3.10 2.30
C VAL A 69 10.23 1.70 1.88
N ILE A 70 9.37 0.71 2.14
CA ILE A 70 9.50 -0.61 1.51
C ILE A 70 9.30 -0.48 -0.01
N MET A 71 10.42 -0.32 -0.73
CA MET A 71 10.49 -0.55 -2.17
C MET A 71 10.50 -2.06 -2.41
N SER A 72 9.33 -2.68 -2.31
CA SER A 72 9.18 -4.13 -2.54
C SER A 72 9.19 -4.44 -4.03
N VAL A 73 9.63 -5.65 -4.36
CA VAL A 73 9.48 -6.22 -5.71
C VAL A 73 8.03 -6.11 -6.19
N THR A 74 7.04 -6.25 -5.29
CA THR A 74 5.63 -6.09 -5.64
C THR A 74 5.28 -4.67 -6.10
N VAL A 75 5.83 -3.63 -5.46
CA VAL A 75 5.62 -2.24 -5.91
C VAL A 75 6.22 -2.07 -7.30
N GLU A 76 7.47 -2.48 -7.50
CA GLU A 76 8.15 -2.38 -8.80
C GLU A 76 7.38 -3.10 -9.90
N SER A 77 6.93 -4.34 -9.64
CA SER A 77 6.12 -5.10 -10.59
C SER A 77 4.83 -4.39 -10.98
N ILE A 78 4.15 -3.76 -10.02
CA ILE A 78 2.92 -3.01 -10.31
C ILE A 78 3.20 -1.75 -11.13
N LEU A 79 4.29 -1.05 -10.86
CA LEU A 79 4.69 0.12 -11.65
C LEU A 79 5.05 -0.27 -13.08
N ASP A 80 5.75 -1.39 -13.29
CA ASP A 80 6.07 -1.91 -14.62
C ASP A 80 4.82 -2.34 -15.39
N ILE A 81 3.88 -3.01 -14.72
CA ILE A 81 2.57 -3.31 -15.32
C ILE A 81 1.86 -2.01 -15.71
N GLY A 82 1.84 -1.00 -14.84
CA GLY A 82 1.26 0.31 -15.15
C GLY A 82 1.89 0.94 -16.39
N ARG A 83 3.22 0.93 -16.49
CA ARG A 83 3.95 1.42 -17.68
C ARG A 83 3.57 0.65 -18.94
N SER A 84 3.38 -0.68 -18.84
CA SER A 84 2.94 -1.50 -19.99
C SER A 84 1.54 -1.13 -20.50
N PHE A 85 0.70 -0.54 -19.65
CA PHE A 85 -0.60 0.03 -20.04
C PHE A 85 -0.50 1.45 -20.60
N GLY A 86 0.70 2.03 -20.69
CA GLY A 86 0.93 3.41 -21.09
C GLY A 86 0.72 4.43 -19.97
N TRP A 87 0.57 3.99 -18.71
CA TRP A 87 0.34 4.89 -17.58
C TRP A 87 1.61 5.60 -17.13
N LYS A 88 1.45 6.83 -16.63
CA LYS A 88 2.55 7.57 -16.03
C LYS A 88 2.88 7.00 -14.65
N VAL A 89 4.15 7.00 -14.30
CA VAL A 89 4.62 6.64 -12.95
C VAL A 89 5.42 7.80 -12.37
N GLU A 90 5.08 8.22 -11.17
CA GLU A 90 5.78 9.23 -10.39
C GLU A 90 6.36 8.60 -9.12
N ASN A 91 7.68 8.72 -8.94
CA ASN A 91 8.35 8.39 -7.70
C ASN A 91 8.84 9.69 -7.06
N ARG A 92 8.16 10.14 -6.00
CA ARG A 92 8.38 11.44 -5.36
C ARG A 92 7.84 11.47 -3.94
N ARG A 93 8.18 12.50 -3.17
CA ARG A 93 7.49 12.79 -1.91
C ARG A 93 5.99 12.99 -2.13
N VAL A 94 5.20 12.37 -1.25
CA VAL A 94 3.73 12.46 -1.27
C VAL A 94 3.27 13.05 0.04
N ALA A 95 2.71 14.26 0.00
CA ALA A 95 2.16 14.89 1.19
C ALA A 95 0.92 14.13 1.68
N PHE A 96 0.74 14.01 2.99
CA PHE A 96 -0.46 13.41 3.56
C PHE A 96 -1.75 14.16 3.15
N SER A 97 -1.65 15.49 2.99
CA SER A 97 -2.74 16.34 2.50
C SER A 97 -3.12 16.07 1.03
N GLU A 98 -2.30 15.35 0.27
CA GLU A 98 -2.58 14.98 -1.12
C GLU A 98 -3.55 13.79 -1.21
N LEU A 99 -3.76 13.03 -0.12
CA LEU A 99 -4.60 11.83 -0.11
C LEU A 99 -5.97 11.97 -0.80
N PRO A 100 -6.73 13.07 -0.60
CA PRO A 100 -8.03 13.22 -1.23
C PRO A 100 -7.97 13.34 -2.76
N THR A 101 -6.82 13.70 -3.34
CA THR A 101 -6.64 13.86 -4.80
C THR A 101 -6.46 12.54 -5.55
N PHE A 102 -6.20 11.43 -4.85
CA PHE A 102 -6.13 10.11 -5.47
C PHE A 102 -7.53 9.54 -5.69
N SER A 103 -7.75 8.97 -6.87
CA SER A 103 -8.98 8.25 -7.20
C SER A 103 -9.01 6.89 -6.49
N GLU A 104 -7.85 6.22 -6.41
CA GLU A 104 -7.68 4.96 -5.69
C GLU A 104 -6.35 4.96 -4.91
N VAL A 105 -6.33 4.26 -3.77
CA VAL A 105 -5.12 3.98 -3.01
C VAL A 105 -5.03 2.48 -2.74
N MET A 106 -3.83 1.92 -2.85
CA MET A 106 -3.56 0.50 -2.68
C MET A 106 -2.33 0.29 -1.80
N ALA A 107 -2.37 -0.76 -0.98
CA ALA A 107 -1.19 -1.29 -0.31
C ALA A 107 -0.61 -2.45 -1.12
N ALA A 108 0.68 -2.39 -1.47
CA ALA A 108 1.36 -3.40 -2.27
C ALA A 108 2.34 -4.20 -1.43
N GLY A 109 2.22 -5.53 -1.42
CA GLY A 109 3.11 -6.39 -0.63
C GLY A 109 3.02 -7.86 -1.04
N THR A 110 4.05 -8.63 -0.72
CA THR A 110 4.25 -9.99 -1.23
C THR A 110 3.10 -10.95 -0.89
N ALA A 111 2.53 -10.87 0.31
CA ALA A 111 1.50 -11.79 0.77
C ALA A 111 0.12 -11.56 0.12
N ALA A 112 -0.21 -10.30 -0.19
CA ALA A 112 -1.55 -9.91 -0.65
C ALA A 112 -1.57 -9.33 -2.08
N ALA A 113 -0.41 -9.23 -2.72
CA ALA A 113 -0.19 -8.54 -3.99
C ALA A 113 -0.60 -7.05 -3.93
N LEU A 114 -1.89 -6.75 -4.11
CA LEU A 114 -2.48 -5.43 -3.90
C LEU A 114 -3.71 -5.54 -3.01
N VAL A 115 -3.79 -4.66 -2.01
CA VAL A 115 -4.95 -4.49 -1.15
C VAL A 115 -5.53 -3.11 -1.40
N PRO A 116 -6.75 -2.98 -1.97
CA PRO A 116 -7.40 -1.69 -2.15
C PRO A 116 -7.73 -1.07 -0.79
N ILE A 117 -7.48 0.24 -0.66
CA ILE A 117 -7.73 1.00 0.55
C ILE A 117 -9.06 1.74 0.42
N ARG A 118 -10.05 1.30 1.19
CA ARG A 118 -11.39 1.93 1.22
C ARG A 118 -11.41 3.29 1.92
N SER A 119 -10.63 3.43 2.99
CA SER A 119 -10.57 4.67 3.75
C SER A 119 -9.30 4.76 4.60
N ILE A 120 -8.84 5.99 4.83
CA ILE A 120 -7.69 6.32 5.69
C ILE A 120 -8.16 7.34 6.73
N THR A 121 -8.01 7.01 8.01
CA THR A 121 -8.34 7.88 9.14
C THR A 121 -7.08 8.36 9.85
N ARG A 122 -6.99 9.65 10.15
CA ARG A 122 -5.97 10.23 11.01
C ARG A 122 -6.63 10.91 12.21
N ARG A 123 -6.15 10.58 13.41
CA ARG A 123 -6.55 11.22 14.67
C ARG A 123 -5.83 12.55 14.84
N GLU A 124 -6.23 13.51 14.03
CA GLU A 124 -5.76 14.89 14.06
C GLU A 124 -6.98 15.80 14.05
N SER A 125 -7.01 16.81 14.92
CA SER A 125 -8.11 17.77 14.89
C SER A 125 -8.10 18.52 13.56
N PRO A 126 -9.25 18.73 12.89
CA PRO A 126 -9.33 19.50 11.66
C PRO A 126 -8.78 20.94 11.80
N LYS A 127 -8.76 21.47 13.03
CA LYS A 127 -8.22 22.80 13.37
C LYS A 127 -6.70 22.83 13.48
N SER A 128 -6.03 21.68 13.46
CA SER A 128 -4.58 21.57 13.53
C SER A 128 -3.94 22.11 12.24
N PRO A 129 -2.82 22.84 12.31
CA PRO A 129 -2.11 23.29 11.09
C PRO A 129 -1.55 22.12 10.26
N LYS A 130 -1.49 20.91 10.83
CA LYS A 130 -1.06 19.68 10.15
C LYS A 130 -2.22 18.87 9.55
N SER A 131 -3.45 19.36 9.68
CA SER A 131 -4.65 18.70 9.16
C SER A 131 -4.74 18.85 7.64
N ILE A 132 -5.42 17.89 7.00
CA ILE A 132 -5.74 17.97 5.58
C ILE A 132 -6.64 19.19 5.34
N THR A 133 -7.63 19.39 6.21
CA THR A 133 -8.58 20.51 6.14
C THR A 133 -7.89 21.87 6.14
N SER A 134 -6.85 22.07 6.98
CA SER A 134 -6.07 23.31 6.99
C SER A 134 -5.21 23.49 5.74
N SER A 135 -4.85 22.40 5.07
CA SER A 135 -3.96 22.41 3.90
C SER A 135 -4.71 22.65 2.59
N ILE A 136 -5.87 22.01 2.41
CA ILE A 136 -6.61 22.03 1.12
C ILE A 136 -8.07 22.47 1.26
N GLY A 137 -8.56 22.74 2.47
CA GLY A 137 -9.96 23.06 2.70
C GLY A 137 -10.88 21.83 2.60
N LYS A 138 -12.09 22.03 2.06
CA LYS A 138 -13.08 20.97 1.88
C LYS A 138 -12.76 20.14 0.64
N HIS A 139 -13.01 18.83 0.72
CA HIS A 139 -12.90 17.92 -0.41
C HIS A 139 -14.01 16.86 -0.31
N GLU A 140 -14.54 16.39 -1.45
CA GLU A 140 -15.67 15.43 -1.47
C GLU A 140 -15.35 14.11 -0.74
N ARG A 141 -14.08 13.67 -0.82
CA ARG A 141 -13.58 12.47 -0.14
C ARG A 141 -13.22 12.68 1.33
N LEU A 142 -13.17 13.94 1.80
CA LEU A 142 -12.70 14.28 3.14
C LEU A 142 -13.89 14.53 4.06
N THR A 143 -13.97 13.73 5.12
CA THR A 143 -14.90 13.90 6.23
C THR A 143 -14.12 14.16 7.51
N THR A 144 -14.73 14.89 8.44
CA THR A 144 -14.08 15.28 9.69
C THR A 144 -15.02 15.13 10.88
N ASP A 145 -14.44 14.81 12.03
CA ASP A 145 -15.06 14.97 13.34
C ASP A 145 -14.19 15.91 14.20
N GLU A 146 -14.50 16.07 15.49
CA GLU A 146 -13.77 16.99 16.37
C GLU A 146 -12.26 16.69 16.48
N ASN A 147 -11.88 15.42 16.37
CA ASN A 147 -10.55 14.90 16.67
C ASN A 147 -9.94 14.04 15.54
N SER A 148 -10.62 13.90 14.41
CA SER A 148 -10.17 13.06 13.31
C SER A 148 -10.58 13.55 11.93
N GLU A 149 -9.79 13.14 10.94
CA GLU A 149 -10.05 13.32 9.52
C GLU A 149 -10.05 11.95 8.85
N LYS A 150 -11.04 11.69 7.99
CA LYS A 150 -11.18 10.45 7.22
C LYS A 150 -11.29 10.76 5.74
N VAL A 151 -10.38 10.20 4.95
CA VAL A 151 -10.45 10.17 3.48
C VAL A 151 -11.09 8.85 3.06
N THR A 152 -12.13 8.91 2.22
CA THR A 152 -12.89 7.74 1.75
C THR A 152 -12.79 7.57 0.24
N TYR A 153 -12.39 6.37 -0.20
CA TYR A 153 -12.24 5.98 -1.60
C TYR A 153 -13.39 5.09 -2.07
N ALA A 154 -13.91 4.23 -1.19
CA ALA A 154 -15.00 3.31 -1.46
C ALA A 154 -15.87 3.09 -0.20
N PRO A 155 -17.11 2.60 -0.32
CA PRO A 155 -17.96 2.26 0.83
C PRO A 155 -17.29 1.27 1.77
N ASP A 156 -17.64 1.32 3.06
CA ASP A 156 -17.21 0.33 4.06
C ASP A 156 -18.03 -0.98 3.91
N SER A 157 -18.04 -1.58 2.71
CA SER A 157 -18.60 -2.91 2.42
C SER A 157 -17.51 -3.99 2.57
N ARG A 158 -17.91 -5.27 2.64
CA ARG A 158 -16.97 -6.40 2.54
C ARG A 158 -16.94 -7.02 1.15
N ASP A 159 -17.66 -6.45 0.20
CA ASP A 159 -17.86 -7.06 -1.11
C ASP A 159 -16.65 -6.78 -2.01
N ASP A 160 -16.14 -7.84 -2.65
CA ASP A 160 -15.01 -7.75 -3.58
C ASP A 160 -15.37 -7.02 -4.89
N GLU A 161 -16.63 -6.65 -5.09
CA GLU A 161 -17.10 -5.86 -6.25
C GLU A 161 -16.68 -4.38 -6.16
N ASP A 162 -16.27 -3.90 -4.98
CA ASP A 162 -15.89 -2.49 -4.76
C ASP A 162 -14.38 -2.23 -4.99
N ILE A 163 -13.69 -3.12 -5.70
CA ILE A 163 -12.29 -2.90 -6.10
C ILE A 163 -12.29 -1.95 -7.30
N GLY A 164 -11.73 -0.75 -7.13
CA GLY A 164 -11.67 0.26 -8.18
C GLY A 164 -11.02 -0.25 -9.48
N PRO A 165 -11.36 0.36 -10.64
CA PRO A 165 -10.94 -0.12 -11.96
C PRO A 165 -9.41 -0.20 -12.15
N VAL A 166 -8.65 0.71 -11.54
CA VAL A 166 -7.18 0.71 -11.63
C VAL A 166 -6.62 -0.50 -10.88
N CYS A 167 -7.02 -0.69 -9.62
CA CYS A 167 -6.59 -1.83 -8.82
C CYS A 167 -6.97 -3.17 -9.46
N THR A 168 -8.20 -3.28 -9.97
CA THR A 168 -8.69 -4.48 -10.66
C THR A 168 -7.85 -4.82 -11.89
N LYS A 169 -7.53 -3.82 -12.73
CA LYS A 169 -6.73 -4.04 -13.95
C LYS A 169 -5.30 -4.48 -13.61
N LEU A 170 -4.67 -3.83 -12.63
CA LEU A 170 -3.32 -4.18 -12.15
C LEU A 170 -3.28 -5.60 -11.57
N LEU A 171 -4.21 -5.94 -10.67
CA LEU A 171 -4.30 -7.27 -10.05
C LEU A 171 -4.53 -8.37 -11.10
N THR A 172 -5.40 -8.10 -12.07
CA THR A 172 -5.72 -9.06 -13.14
C THR A 172 -4.48 -9.38 -13.96
N GLN A 173 -3.71 -8.36 -14.34
CA GLN A 173 -2.48 -8.56 -15.12
C GLN A 173 -1.38 -9.23 -14.31
N LEU A 174 -1.18 -8.82 -13.06
CA LEU A 174 -0.19 -9.46 -12.19
C LEU A 174 -0.50 -10.96 -12.00
N ARG A 175 -1.75 -11.31 -11.73
CA ARG A 175 -2.20 -12.71 -11.61
C ARG A 175 -2.03 -13.47 -12.92
N ALA A 176 -2.31 -12.83 -14.06
CA ALA A 176 -2.12 -13.45 -15.36
C ALA A 176 -0.64 -13.80 -15.61
N ILE A 177 0.29 -12.90 -15.26
CA ILE A 177 1.74 -13.15 -15.35
C ILE A 177 2.14 -14.29 -14.42
N GLN A 178 1.75 -14.23 -13.14
CA GLN A 178 2.09 -15.25 -12.14
C GLN A 178 1.57 -16.65 -12.49
N LEU A 179 0.42 -16.74 -13.17
CA LEU A 179 -0.17 -18.00 -13.63
C LEU A 179 0.34 -18.44 -15.02
N GLY A 180 1.25 -17.69 -15.65
CA GLY A 180 1.76 -17.97 -16.99
C GLY A 180 0.70 -17.85 -18.09
N LYS A 181 -0.38 -17.10 -17.86
CA LYS A 181 -1.45 -16.86 -18.84
C LYS A 181 -1.12 -15.77 -19.85
N VAL A 182 -0.14 -14.93 -19.53
CA VAL A 182 0.43 -13.91 -20.43
C VAL A 182 1.95 -13.99 -20.39
N THR A 183 2.60 -13.41 -21.40
CA THR A 183 4.06 -13.35 -21.45
C THR A 183 4.62 -12.57 -20.27
N ASP A 184 5.65 -13.14 -19.65
CA ASP A 184 6.42 -12.51 -18.59
C ASP A 184 7.65 -11.82 -19.20
N ASP A 185 7.44 -10.65 -19.80
CA ASP A 185 8.50 -9.90 -20.48
C ASP A 185 9.63 -9.48 -19.53
N GLN A 186 9.30 -9.31 -18.23
CA GLN A 186 10.23 -8.94 -17.18
C GLN A 186 10.95 -10.14 -16.54
N LYS A 187 10.59 -11.38 -16.94
CA LYS A 187 11.15 -12.64 -16.43
C LYS A 187 11.06 -12.77 -14.90
N TRP A 188 9.96 -12.31 -14.30
CA TRP A 188 9.69 -12.44 -12.87
C TRP A 188 9.44 -13.89 -12.41
N CYS A 189 8.91 -14.74 -13.29
CA CYS A 189 8.51 -16.10 -12.98
C CYS A 189 9.66 -17.08 -13.21
N ALA A 190 10.10 -17.74 -12.14
CA ALA A 190 10.97 -18.91 -12.23
C ALA A 190 10.12 -20.19 -12.29
N ARG A 191 10.37 -21.05 -13.28
CA ARG A 191 9.72 -22.36 -13.35
C ARG A 191 10.32 -23.27 -12.29
N VAL A 192 9.55 -23.61 -11.26
CA VAL A 192 9.95 -24.59 -10.25
C VAL A 192 9.80 -25.99 -10.83
N THR A 193 10.89 -26.75 -10.86
CA THR A 193 10.90 -28.15 -11.31
C THR A 193 10.76 -29.10 -10.12
N GLN A 194 10.44 -30.37 -10.37
CA GLN A 194 10.41 -31.38 -9.29
C GLN A 194 11.77 -31.55 -8.60
N GLU A 195 12.88 -31.30 -9.29
CA GLU A 195 14.23 -31.35 -8.71
C GLU A 195 14.48 -30.22 -7.70
N ASP A 196 13.91 -29.03 -7.92
CA ASP A 196 14.01 -27.90 -6.98
C ASP A 196 13.30 -28.21 -5.65
N GLY A 197 12.18 -28.94 -5.71
CA GLY A 197 11.46 -29.40 -4.51
C GLY A 197 12.25 -30.42 -3.68
N MET A 198 13.09 -31.25 -4.32
CA MET A 198 13.95 -32.21 -3.61
C MET A 198 15.16 -31.52 -2.95
N ARG A 199 15.71 -30.45 -3.55
CA ARG A 199 16.82 -29.68 -2.94
C ARG A 199 16.39 -28.94 -1.67
N ALA A 200 15.19 -28.34 -1.66
CA ALA A 200 14.67 -27.63 -0.49
C ALA A 200 14.46 -28.56 0.73
N THR A 201 13.93 -29.77 0.49
CA THR A 201 13.70 -30.78 1.54
C THR A 201 14.98 -31.43 2.07
N THR A 202 16.09 -31.35 1.33
CA THR A 202 17.38 -31.88 1.77
C THR A 202 18.13 -30.90 2.69
N GLN A 203 17.91 -29.59 2.55
CA GLN A 203 18.52 -28.57 3.42
C GLN A 203 17.91 -28.48 4.82
N GLU A 204 16.62 -28.82 5.00
CA GLU A 204 16.01 -28.84 6.34
C GLU A 204 16.56 -29.96 7.25
N LYS A 205 17.22 -30.98 6.69
CA LYS A 205 17.76 -32.10 7.49
C LYS A 205 19.18 -31.89 8.04
N SER A 206 19.87 -30.78 7.74
CA SER A 206 21.27 -30.57 8.19
C SER A 206 21.47 -29.59 9.35
N ASN A 207 20.42 -28.97 9.91
CA ASN A 207 20.56 -28.02 11.03
C ASN A 207 20.12 -28.58 12.39
N GLY A 208 20.26 -29.89 12.59
CA GLY A 208 19.97 -30.56 13.86
C GLY A 208 21.16 -31.36 14.37
N THR A 209 21.68 -30.94 15.52
CA THR A 209 22.64 -31.60 16.43
C THR A 209 24.14 -31.47 16.12
N GLY A 210 24.82 -30.75 17.01
CA GLY A 210 26.27 -30.61 17.06
C GLY A 210 26.75 -30.07 18.40
N HIS A 211 26.74 -30.97 19.40
CA HIS A 211 27.35 -30.96 20.74
C HIS A 211 26.82 -30.05 21.85
#